data_AF-A0A962JK48-F1
#
_entry.id   AF-A0A962JK48-F1
#
_cell.length_a   1.000
_cell.length_b   1.000
_cell.length_c   1.000
_cell.angle_alpha   90.00
_cell.angle_beta   90.00
_cell.angle_gamma   90.00
#
_symmetry.space_group_name_H-M   'P 1'
#
loop_
_entity.id
_entity.type
_entity.pdbx_description
1 polymer ?
#
loop_
_entity_poly.entity_id
_entity_poly.type
_entity_poly.pdbx_seq_one_letter_code
_entity_poly.pdbx_strand_id
1 'polypeptide(L)'
;MKRLLDILVAGIAIVLLSPAMIVVMMLINKKLGSPIFFQQVRPGLGGKPFKMVKFRTMLDAVDSQGNPLPDEVRLTDFGKFLRSTSLDE
;
A
#
# COMPACT_ATOMS: atom_id res chain seq x y z
N MET A 1 0.39 23.52 -17.21
CA MET A 1 1.79 23.26 -16.79
C MET A 1 1.88 22.31 -15.59
N LYS A 2 1.18 22.57 -14.47
CA LYS A 2 1.20 21.72 -13.26
C LYS A 2 1.07 20.21 -13.55
N ARG A 3 0.06 19.81 -14.34
CA ARG A 3 -0.15 18.38 -14.68
C ARG A 3 1.01 17.73 -15.44
N LEU A 4 1.69 18.46 -16.32
CA LEU A 4 2.83 17.90 -17.06
C LEU A 4 4.03 17.70 -16.12
N LEU A 5 4.26 18.67 -15.23
CA LEU A 5 5.29 18.56 -14.19
C LEU A 5 4.99 17.40 -13.24
N ASP A 6 3.74 17.26 -12.79
CA ASP A 6 3.32 16.16 -11.91
C ASP A 6 3.61 14.79 -12.55
N ILE A 7 3.32 14.62 -13.85
CA ILE A 7 3.59 13.38 -14.58
C ILE A 7 5.09 13.11 -14.70
N LEU A 8 5.89 14.12 -15.04
CA LEU A 8 7.34 13.97 -15.20
C LEU A 8 8.02 13.62 -13.88
N VAL A 9 7.70 14.36 -12.81
CA VAL A 9 8.27 14.14 -11.47
C VAL A 9 7.84 12.77 -10.93
N ALA A 10 6.56 12.39 -11.09
CA ALA A 10 6.09 11.08 -10.68
C ALA A 10 6.79 9.95 -11.47
N GLY A 11 6.96 10.11 -12.79
CA GLY A 11 7.68 9.14 -13.62
C GLY A 11 9.13 8.94 -13.18
N ILE A 12 9.85 10.02 -12.91
CA ILE A 12 11.22 9.97 -12.40
C ILE A 12 11.27 9.31 -11.01
N ALA A 13 10.36 9.70 -10.11
CA ALA A 13 10.28 9.13 -8.77
C ALA A 13 10.03 7.61 -8.82
N ILE A 14 9.13 7.14 -9.68
CA ILE A 14 8.86 5.71 -9.86
C ILE A 14 10.13 4.98 -10.30
N VAL A 15 10.86 5.50 -11.29
CA VAL A 15 12.09 4.84 -11.77
C VAL A 15 13.15 4.78 -10.67
N LEU A 16 13.38 5.89 -9.96
CA LEU A 16 14.36 5.96 -8.88
C LEU A 16 14.01 5.08 -7.68
N LEU A 17 12.72 5.02 -7.31
CA LEU A 17 12.24 4.24 -6.17
C LEU A 17 11.93 2.78 -6.53
N SER A 18 11.88 2.43 -7.83
CA SER A 18 11.53 1.08 -8.29
C SER A 18 12.35 -0.05 -7.63
N PRO A 19 13.67 0.07 -7.40
CA PRO A 19 14.42 -1.01 -6.75
C PRO A 19 13.95 -1.24 -5.32
N ALA A 20 13.68 -0.17 -4.56
CA ALA A 20 13.16 -0.25 -3.20
C ALA A 20 11.73 -0.82 -3.18
N MET A 21 10.87 -0.37 -4.09
CA MET A 21 9.50 -0.87 -4.24
C MET A 21 9.48 -2.38 -4.55
N ILE A 22 10.40 -2.88 -5.38
CA ILE A 22 10.51 -4.31 -5.69
C ILE A 22 10.91 -5.12 -4.45
N VAL A 23 11.85 -4.61 -3.64
CA VAL A 23 12.24 -5.25 -2.37
C VAL A 23 11.05 -5.32 -1.42
N VAL A 24 10.34 -4.21 -1.22
CA VAL A 24 9.13 -4.16 -0.39
C VAL A 24 8.06 -5.13 -0.90
N MET A 25 7.84 -5.17 -2.21
CA MET A 25 6.91 -6.09 -2.86
C MET A 25 7.24 -7.56 -2.55
N MET A 26 8.51 -7.96 -2.66
CA MET A 26 8.96 -9.31 -2.33
C MET A 26 8.76 -9.63 -0.84
N LEU A 27 9.06 -8.67 0.05
CA LEU A 27 8.88 -8.86 1.50
C LEU A 27 7.42 -9.00 1.88
N ILE A 28 6.52 -8.20 1.28
CA ILE A 28 5.07 -8.32 1.50
C ILE A 28 4.56 -9.67 1.02
N ASN A 29 4.96 -10.10 -0.18
CA ASN A 29 4.53 -11.39 -0.69
C ASN A 29 5.00 -12.56 0.21
N LYS A 30 6.23 -12.48 0.74
CA LYS A 30 6.75 -13.50 1.65
C LYS A 30 6.11 -13.47 3.05
N LYS A 31 5.82 -12.29 3.60
CA LYS A 31 5.39 -12.14 5.00
C LYS A 31 3.87 -12.06 5.18
N LEU A 32 3.17 -11.43 4.25
CA LEU A 32 1.71 -11.26 4.29
C LEU A 32 0.99 -12.11 3.23
N GLY A 33 1.69 -12.55 2.19
CA GLY A 33 1.13 -13.31 1.07
C GLY A 33 0.62 -12.42 -0.07
N SER A 34 -0.36 -12.93 -0.81
CA SER A 34 -1.12 -12.21 -1.84
C SER A 34 -2.47 -11.70 -1.30
N PRO A 35 -3.02 -10.57 -1.79
CA PRO A 35 -2.44 -9.61 -2.74
C PRO A 35 -1.40 -8.67 -2.12
N ILE A 36 -0.49 -8.16 -2.95
CA ILE A 36 0.58 -7.23 -2.52
C ILE A 36 0.03 -5.82 -2.31
N PHE A 37 -0.87 -5.39 -3.20
CA PHE A 37 -1.45 -4.06 -3.17
C PHE A 37 -2.83 -4.06 -2.52
N PHE A 38 -3.13 -2.98 -1.81
CA PHE A 38 -4.43 -2.64 -1.26
C PHE A 38 -4.93 -1.33 -1.92
N GLN A 39 -6.23 -1.24 -2.19
CA GLN A 39 -6.83 -0.05 -2.79
C GLN A 39 -7.75 0.63 -1.79
N GLN A 40 -7.45 1.88 -1.44
CA GLN A 40 -8.29 2.70 -0.58
C GLN A 40 -9.02 3.77 -1.40
N VAL A 41 -10.35 3.84 -1.29
CA VAL A 41 -11.12 4.91 -1.91
C VAL A 41 -10.98 6.19 -1.08
N ARG A 42 -10.58 7.28 -1.73
CA ARG A 42 -10.47 8.62 -1.13
C ARG A 42 -11.22 9.65 -1.97
N PRO A 43 -11.80 10.69 -1.37
CA PRO A 43 -12.36 11.81 -2.13
C PRO A 43 -11.23 12.59 -2.81
N GLY A 44 -11.36 12.79 -4.12
CA GLY A 44 -10.39 13.50 -4.96
C GLY A 44 -10.86 14.90 -5.36
N LEU A 45 -10.31 15.38 -6.48
CA LEU A 45 -10.61 16.73 -6.99
C LEU A 45 -12.11 16.90 -7.27
N GLY A 46 -12.71 17.91 -6.65
CA GLY A 46 -14.15 18.20 -6.78
C GLY A 46 -15.05 17.11 -6.18
N GLY A 47 -14.57 16.36 -5.19
CA GLY A 47 -15.34 15.29 -4.53
C GLY A 47 -15.42 13.99 -5.34
N LYS A 48 -14.79 13.92 -6.51
CA LYS A 48 -14.76 12.70 -7.32
C LYS A 48 -13.91 11.64 -6.62
N PRO A 49 -14.47 10.48 -6.24
CA PRO A 49 -13.69 9.45 -5.55
C PRO A 49 -12.62 8.88 -6.49
N PHE A 50 -11.44 8.63 -5.95
CA PHE A 50 -10.35 7.93 -6.63
C PHE A 50 -9.82 6.79 -5.76
N LYS A 51 -9.26 5.77 -6.42
CA LYS A 51 -8.62 4.63 -5.76
C LYS A 51 -7.14 4.95 -5.55
N MET A 52 -6.75 5.11 -4.30
CA MET A 52 -5.36 5.22 -3.89
C MET A 52 -4.79 3.81 -3.73
N VAL A 53 -3.77 3.47 -4.53
CA VAL A 53 -3.06 2.20 -4.45
C VAL A 53 -1.99 2.32 -3.39
N LYS A 54 -1.93 1.34 -2.48
CA LYS A 54 -0.95 1.25 -1.40
C LYS A 54 -0.41 -0.16 -1.31
N PHE A 55 0.73 -0.33 -0.66
CA PHE A 55 1.19 -1.66 -0.27
C PHE A 55 0.38 -2.19 0.91
N ARG A 56 0.10 -3.49 0.90
CA ARG A 56 -0.64 -4.14 1.98
C ARG A 56 0.24 -4.25 3.23
N THR A 57 -0.30 -3.79 4.36
CA THR A 57 0.38 -3.80 5.67
C THR A 57 -0.30 -4.71 6.69
N MET A 58 -1.49 -5.24 6.38
CA MET A 58 -2.29 -6.09 7.27
C MET A 58 -2.49 -7.49 6.67
N LEU A 59 -2.48 -8.52 7.52
CA LEU A 59 -2.80 -9.89 7.15
C LEU A 59 -4.27 -10.03 6.77
N ASP A 60 -4.55 -10.98 5.89
CA ASP A 60 -5.90 -11.38 5.53
C ASP A 60 -6.37 -12.52 6.44
N ALA A 61 -6.41 -12.25 7.74
CA ALA A 61 -6.80 -13.22 8.75
C ALA A 61 -8.28 -13.07 9.09
N VAL A 62 -9.02 -14.16 8.95
CA VAL A 62 -10.45 -14.27 9.26
C VAL A 62 -10.68 -15.27 10.39
N ASP A 63 -11.76 -15.10 11.14
CA ASP A 63 -12.23 -16.07 12.12
C ASP A 63 -12.89 -17.29 11.45
N SER A 64 -13.34 -18.26 12.27
CA SER A 64 -14.05 -19.45 11.81
C SER A 64 -15.41 -19.16 11.15
N GLN A 65 -15.94 -17.95 11.31
CA GLN A 65 -17.19 -17.50 10.69
C GLN A 65 -16.95 -16.64 9.44
N GLY A 66 -15.69 -16.41 9.05
CA GLY A 66 -15.29 -15.61 7.91
C GLY A 66 -15.24 -14.10 8.16
N ASN A 67 -15.37 -13.64 9.41
CA ASN A 67 -15.22 -12.23 9.75
C ASN A 67 -13.73 -11.88 9.88
N PRO A 68 -13.30 -10.70 9.42
CA PRO A 68 -11.93 -10.25 9.62
C PRO A 68 -11.59 -10.19 11.11
N LEU A 69 -10.42 -10.72 11.48
CA LEU A 69 -9.92 -10.61 12.86
C LEU A 69 -9.64 -9.15 13.23
N PRO A 70 -9.55 -8.83 14.53
CA PRO A 70 -9.18 -7.50 15.00
C PRO A 70 -7.86 -7.01 14.41
N ASP A 71 -7.75 -5.71 14.17
CA ASP A 71 -6.58 -5.07 13.57
C ASP A 71 -5.28 -5.38 14.33
N GLU A 72 -5.34 -5.52 15.66
CA GLU A 72 -4.20 -5.88 16.51
C GLU A 72 -3.58 -7.24 16.14
N VAL A 73 -4.42 -8.19 15.71
CA VAL A 73 -4.00 -9.53 15.29
C VAL A 73 -3.53 -9.53 13.84
N ARG A 74 -4.10 -8.64 13.00
CA ARG A 74 -3.78 -8.54 11.57
C ARG A 74 -2.55 -7.68 11.28
N LEU A 75 -2.20 -6.76 12.18
CA LEU A 75 -1.07 -5.84 12.02
C LEU A 75 0.24 -6.42 12.58
N THR A 76 1.03 -7.01 11.69
CA THR A 76 2.36 -7.54 12.03
C THR A 76 3.37 -6.43 12.34
N ASP A 77 4.47 -6.75 13.02
CA ASP A 77 5.55 -5.77 13.27
C ASP A 77 6.19 -5.26 11.97
N PHE A 78 6.22 -6.09 10.92
CA PHE A 78 6.60 -5.66 9.59
C PHE A 78 5.59 -4.67 8.98
N GLY A 79 4.29 -4.91 9.16
CA GLY A 79 3.24 -3.97 8.78
C GLY A 79 3.35 -2.63 9.52
N LYS A 80 3.66 -2.66 10.82
CA LYS A 80 3.93 -1.44 11.62
C LYS A 80 5.13 -0.67 11.08
N PHE A 81 6.22 -1.37 10.75
CA PHE A 81 7.42 -0.77 10.18
C PHE A 81 7.17 -0.10 8.82
N LEU A 82 6.40 -0.74 7.94
CA LEU A 82 6.03 -0.16 6.65
C LEU A 82 5.24 1.14 6.82
N ARG A 83 4.28 1.17 7.76
CA ARG A 83 3.50 2.37 8.09
C ARG A 83 4.35 3.47 8.72
N SER A 84 5.29 3.12 9.60
CA SER A 84 6.13 4.12 10.27
C SER A 84 7.15 4.77 9.33
N THR A 85 7.49 4.08 8.24
CA THR A 85 8.41 4.59 7.20
C THR A 85 7.71 5.19 6.00
N SER A 86 6.37 5.17 5.98
CA SER A 86 5.53 5.56 4.84
C SER A 86 5.87 4.83 3.54
N LEU A 87 6.55 3.67 3.65
CA LEU A 87 6.88 2.83 2.49
C LEU A 87 5.65 2.13 1.91
N ASP A 88 4.51 2.20 2.62
CA ASP A 88 3.26 1.65 2.14
C ASP A 88 2.45 2.57 1.22
N GLU A 89 2.84 3.83 1.08
CA GLU A 89 2.20 4.84 0.22
C GLU A 89 2.92 4.99 -1.13
#